data_AF-A0A3N4GY38-F1
#
_entry.id   AF-A0A3N4GY38-F1
#
_cell.length_a   1.000
_cell.length_b   1.000
_cell.length_c   1.000
_cell.angle_alpha   90.00
_cell.angle_beta   90.00
_cell.angle_gamma   90.00
#
_symmetry.space_group_name_H-M   'P 1'
#
loop_
_entity.id
_entity.type
_entity.pdbx_description
1 polymer ?
#
loop_
_entity_poly.entity_id
_entity_poly.type
_entity_poly.pdbx_seq_one_letter_code
_entity_poly.pdbx_strand_id
1 'polypeptide(L)'
;MVQRLLSWIKAPIIFVLRKPVIRVSKKVSSSPDKEFVFQRLSELYHDIVDKPEPKNGALYEINLKSGTTIIFSDHHKGNRGKSDEFRYAEKNYLAALDYYENKKANYINLGDSEEFWKFNIFSIMSHNHETFEAEKKFVKRNAFFKIYGNHDIFWKIDPFAKMYLWQLYDKAINIYGGIVIRVKYEDGRHIDVFCTHGHQGDKKSDGNKFSVWFVAYIWAPLQSFLEININTPAKTQGEKTLHNKLMYDWSQEQKNLVLITGHTHQPIFHSYSHIQILRERLAEAVKNGNSAQVEELEEKIKRHPSQCNGNGASNSKYKPTYFNAGCCCFSDNSISGIEISDGFARLVRWYDSVGESKREVLEELPLQELRHMFFDS
;
A
#
# COMPACT_ATOMS: atom_id res chain seq x y z
N MET A 1 36.99 3.15 -3.96
CA MET A 1 37.68 2.81 -5.23
C MET A 1 36.84 1.90 -6.13
N VAL A 2 36.33 0.77 -5.60
CA VAL A 2 35.49 -0.21 -6.35
C VAL A 2 34.19 0.38 -6.91
N GLN A 3 33.43 1.17 -6.14
CA GLN A 3 32.19 1.80 -6.65
C GLN A 3 32.43 2.80 -7.79
N ARG A 4 33.56 3.52 -7.76
CA ARG A 4 33.96 4.41 -8.87
C ARG A 4 34.27 3.57 -10.11
N LEU A 5 35.08 2.52 -9.98
CA LEU A 5 35.39 1.62 -11.10
C LEU A 5 34.12 0.99 -11.71
N LEU A 6 33.20 0.51 -10.88
CA LEU A 6 31.89 -0.02 -11.32
C LEU A 6 31.06 1.04 -12.06
N SER A 7 31.04 2.29 -11.58
CA SER A 7 30.32 3.38 -12.27
C SER A 7 30.90 3.70 -13.66
N TRP A 8 32.22 3.63 -13.82
CA TRP A 8 32.90 3.82 -15.10
C TRP A 8 32.60 2.70 -16.10
N ILE A 9 32.51 1.45 -15.63
CA ILE A 9 32.12 0.30 -16.45
C ILE A 9 30.61 0.36 -16.82
N LYS A 10 29.78 0.84 -15.89
CA LYS A 10 28.33 0.94 -16.05
C LYS A 10 27.93 2.02 -17.06
N ALA A 11 28.62 3.16 -17.06
CA ALA A 11 28.30 4.33 -17.90
C ALA A 11 28.14 4.03 -19.41
N PRO A 12 29.05 3.33 -20.09
CA PRO A 12 28.89 3.01 -21.51
C PRO A 12 27.71 2.07 -21.77
N ILE A 13 27.46 1.11 -20.87
CA ILE A 13 26.32 0.18 -20.99
C ILE A 13 24.99 0.94 -20.89
N ILE A 14 24.87 1.85 -19.91
CA ILE A 14 23.71 2.72 -19.77
C ILE A 14 23.54 3.56 -21.05
N PHE A 15 24.60 4.19 -21.53
CA PHE A 15 24.54 5.06 -22.71
C PHE A 15 23.97 4.34 -23.94
N VAL A 16 24.39 3.09 -24.18
CA VAL A 16 23.94 2.30 -25.33
C VAL A 16 22.53 1.73 -25.14
N LEU A 17 22.24 1.13 -23.98
CA LEU A 17 21.00 0.35 -23.79
C LEU A 17 19.80 1.18 -23.32
N ARG A 18 20.02 2.33 -22.67
CA ARG A 18 18.93 3.11 -22.05
C ARG A 18 17.86 3.55 -23.04
N LYS A 19 18.25 4.11 -24.20
CA LYS A 19 17.31 4.61 -25.21
C LYS A 19 16.46 3.49 -25.84
N PRO A 20 17.04 2.37 -26.32
CA PRO A 20 16.27 1.22 -26.78
C PRO A 20 15.30 0.67 -25.73
N VAL A 21 15.75 0.47 -24.49
CA VAL A 21 14.92 -0.09 -23.42
C VAL A 21 13.77 0.85 -23.06
N ILE A 22 13.97 2.17 -23.05
CA ILE A 22 12.88 3.15 -22.88
C ILE A 22 11.81 3.00 -23.97
N ARG A 23 12.20 2.79 -25.24
CA ARG A 23 11.23 2.62 -26.35
C ARG A 23 10.40 1.35 -26.17
N VAL A 24 11.02 0.25 -25.77
CA VAL A 24 10.32 -1.00 -25.46
C VAL A 24 9.39 -0.80 -24.27
N SER A 25 9.88 -0.18 -23.19
CA SER A 25 9.08 0.04 -21.99
C SER A 25 7.82 0.87 -22.23
N LYS A 26 7.86 1.87 -23.12
CA LYS A 26 6.68 2.67 -23.47
C LYS A 26 5.61 1.87 -24.22
N LYS A 27 5.98 0.80 -24.93
CA LYS A 27 5.02 -0.12 -25.59
C LYS A 27 4.42 -1.14 -24.63
N VAL A 28 5.06 -1.36 -23.47
CA VAL A 28 4.66 -2.34 -22.44
C VAL A 28 3.97 -1.65 -21.25
N SER A 29 3.96 -0.31 -21.20
CA SER A 29 3.21 0.45 -20.19
C SER A 29 1.73 0.43 -20.53
N SER A 30 0.95 -0.39 -19.82
CA SER A 30 -0.51 -0.41 -19.91
C SER A 30 -1.11 0.36 -18.74
N SER A 31 -1.97 1.32 -19.04
CA SER A 31 -2.88 1.91 -18.05
C SER A 31 -3.78 0.82 -17.45
N PRO A 32 -4.27 1.00 -16.21
CA PRO A 32 -5.10 -0.01 -15.56
C PRO A 32 -6.39 -0.25 -16.35
N ASP A 33 -6.71 -1.52 -16.56
CA ASP A 33 -7.89 -1.99 -17.29
C ASP A 33 -9.00 -2.30 -16.29
N LYS A 34 -10.14 -1.60 -16.39
CA LYS A 34 -11.22 -1.68 -15.40
C LYS A 34 -11.74 -3.12 -15.25
N GLU A 35 -12.07 -3.77 -16.36
CA GLU A 35 -12.67 -5.11 -16.33
C GLU A 35 -11.72 -6.12 -15.70
N PHE A 36 -10.44 -6.04 -16.07
CA PHE A 36 -9.43 -6.93 -15.52
C PHE A 36 -9.18 -6.67 -14.03
N VAL A 37 -9.07 -5.41 -13.59
CA VAL A 37 -8.95 -5.07 -12.15
C VAL A 37 -10.13 -5.64 -11.36
N PHE A 38 -11.35 -5.41 -11.83
CA PHE A 38 -12.56 -5.87 -11.14
C PHE A 38 -12.61 -7.39 -11.07
N GLN A 39 -12.30 -8.06 -12.19
CA GLN A 39 -12.21 -9.51 -12.24
C GLN A 39 -11.21 -10.05 -11.21
N ARG A 40 -9.99 -9.50 -11.16
CA ARG A 40 -8.92 -9.99 -10.28
C ARG A 40 -9.24 -9.77 -8.80
N LEU A 41 -9.84 -8.63 -8.44
CA LEU A 41 -10.29 -8.36 -7.08
C LEU A 41 -11.40 -9.31 -6.67
N SER A 42 -12.42 -9.50 -7.52
CA SER A 42 -13.52 -10.43 -7.25
C SER A 42 -13.03 -11.88 -7.13
N GLU A 43 -12.18 -12.34 -8.04
CA GLU A 43 -11.60 -13.69 -7.98
C GLU A 43 -10.82 -13.93 -6.68
N LEU A 44 -10.00 -12.96 -6.26
CA LEU A 44 -9.23 -13.05 -5.03
C LEU A 44 -10.12 -13.03 -3.79
N TYR A 45 -11.11 -12.13 -3.75
CA TYR A 45 -12.05 -12.05 -2.64
C TYR A 45 -12.85 -13.35 -2.48
N HIS A 46 -13.47 -13.85 -3.55
CA HIS A 46 -14.24 -15.09 -3.55
C HIS A 46 -13.37 -16.33 -3.27
N ASP A 47 -12.11 -16.34 -3.72
CA ASP A 47 -11.16 -17.39 -3.33
C ASP A 47 -10.99 -17.45 -1.82
N ILE A 48 -10.98 -16.31 -1.13
CA ILE A 48 -10.78 -16.21 0.32
C ILE A 48 -12.05 -16.55 1.11
N VAL A 49 -13.21 -16.00 0.71
CA VAL A 49 -14.42 -16.08 1.55
C VAL A 49 -15.30 -17.30 1.26
N ASP A 50 -15.25 -17.86 0.05
CA ASP A 50 -16.15 -18.95 -0.36
C ASP A 50 -15.50 -20.34 -0.27
N LYS A 51 -14.17 -20.42 -0.20
CA LYS A 51 -13.45 -21.70 -0.22
C LYS A 51 -12.93 -22.08 1.17
N PRO A 52 -13.07 -23.35 1.59
CA PRO A 52 -12.47 -23.82 2.84
C PRO A 52 -10.94 -23.72 2.85
N GLU A 53 -10.31 -23.93 1.70
CA GLU A 53 -8.86 -23.85 1.50
C GLU A 53 -8.52 -22.86 0.37
N PRO A 54 -8.42 -21.56 0.69
CA PRO A 54 -8.08 -20.52 -0.28
C PRO A 54 -6.68 -20.73 -0.86
N LYS A 55 -6.50 -20.46 -2.16
CA LYS A 55 -5.22 -20.64 -2.85
C LYS A 55 -4.30 -19.43 -2.75
N ASN A 56 -4.88 -18.24 -2.78
CA ASN A 56 -4.13 -16.98 -2.90
C ASN A 56 -4.32 -16.05 -1.71
N GLY A 57 -5.07 -16.45 -0.69
CA GLY A 57 -5.34 -15.59 0.47
C GLY A 57 -5.72 -16.37 1.72
N ALA A 58 -6.16 -15.64 2.73
CA ALA A 58 -6.65 -16.21 3.97
C ALA A 58 -7.71 -15.32 4.62
N LEU A 59 -8.68 -15.97 5.28
CA LEU A 59 -9.70 -15.33 6.10
C LEU A 59 -9.24 -15.37 7.56
N TYR A 60 -9.23 -14.21 8.22
CA TYR A 60 -8.88 -14.08 9.63
C TYR A 60 -10.03 -13.49 10.44
N GLU A 61 -10.13 -13.95 11.69
CA GLU A 61 -11.01 -13.38 12.70
C GLU A 61 -10.17 -12.57 13.69
N ILE A 62 -9.83 -11.34 13.29
CA ILE A 62 -9.09 -10.41 14.14
C ILE A 62 -10.09 -9.53 14.88
N ASN A 63 -9.89 -9.37 16.20
CA ASN A 63 -10.70 -8.46 17.00
C ASN A 63 -10.31 -7.00 16.70
N LEU A 64 -10.98 -6.41 15.70
CA LEU A 64 -10.83 -5.00 15.34
C LEU A 64 -11.63 -4.04 16.23
N LYS A 65 -12.53 -4.55 17.08
CA LYS A 65 -13.41 -3.72 17.93
C LYS A 65 -12.69 -3.24 19.19
N SER A 66 -11.97 -4.14 19.86
CA SER A 66 -11.25 -3.84 21.11
C SER A 66 -9.74 -4.09 21.02
N GLY A 67 -9.25 -4.65 19.91
CA GLY A 67 -7.83 -4.77 19.62
C GLY A 67 -7.28 -3.56 18.90
N THR A 68 -5.96 -3.43 18.87
CA THR A 68 -5.26 -2.50 17.97
C THR A 68 -4.74 -3.25 16.76
N THR A 69 -4.94 -2.70 15.57
CA THR A 69 -4.36 -3.19 14.32
C THR A 69 -3.74 -2.03 13.58
N ILE A 70 -2.52 -2.19 13.08
CA ILE A 70 -1.85 -1.24 12.20
C ILE A 70 -1.62 -1.87 10.83
N ILE A 71 -1.83 -1.09 9.79
CA ILE A 71 -1.66 -1.47 8.39
C ILE A 71 -0.65 -0.53 7.75
N PHE A 72 0.48 -1.07 7.30
CA PHE A 72 1.51 -0.34 6.56
C PHE A 72 1.75 -0.96 5.18
N SER A 73 2.15 -0.14 4.21
CA SER A 73 2.43 -0.55 2.83
C SER A 73 3.63 0.21 2.28
N ASP A 74 4.19 -0.31 1.17
CA ASP A 74 5.13 0.42 0.31
C ASP A 74 6.33 0.96 1.10
N HIS A 75 7.05 0.06 1.78
CA HIS A 75 8.28 0.43 2.48
C HIS A 75 9.42 0.56 1.48
N HIS A 76 9.49 -0.34 0.51
CA HIS A 76 10.56 -0.41 -0.49
C HIS A 76 11.97 -0.50 0.13
N LYS A 77 12.12 -1.32 1.19
CA LYS A 77 13.40 -1.58 1.88
C LYS A 77 14.46 -2.00 0.87
N GLY A 78 15.54 -1.23 0.80
CA GLY A 78 16.63 -1.44 -0.15
C GLY A 78 17.96 -1.79 0.51
N ASN A 79 19.04 -1.31 -0.09
CA ASN A 79 20.42 -1.58 0.35
C ASN A 79 21.11 -0.38 1.04
N ARG A 80 20.34 0.60 1.50
CA ARG A 80 20.76 1.91 2.05
C ARG A 80 21.56 2.78 1.09
N GLY A 81 21.65 2.39 -0.19
CA GLY A 81 22.29 3.14 -1.26
C GLY A 81 21.50 4.39 -1.67
N LYS A 82 21.98 5.09 -2.69
CA LYS A 82 21.34 6.34 -3.16
C LYS A 82 19.92 6.14 -3.71
N SER A 83 19.61 4.95 -4.22
CA SER A 83 18.32 4.58 -4.80
C SER A 83 17.41 3.87 -3.80
N ASP A 84 17.81 3.78 -2.53
CA ASP A 84 16.99 3.28 -1.43
C ASP A 84 16.37 4.48 -0.72
N GLU A 85 15.06 4.67 -0.93
CA GLU A 85 14.27 5.74 -0.32
C GLU A 85 13.88 5.40 1.12
N PHE A 86 13.70 4.11 1.43
CA PHE A 86 13.31 3.63 2.76
C PHE A 86 14.32 4.00 3.83
N ARG A 87 15.61 4.08 3.49
CA ARG A 87 16.70 4.40 4.43
C ARG A 87 16.46 5.67 5.24
N TYR A 88 15.71 6.63 4.71
CA TYR A 88 15.39 7.87 5.42
C TYR A 88 14.15 7.73 6.33
N ALA A 89 13.22 6.85 5.97
CA ALA A 89 12.00 6.56 6.72
C ALA A 89 12.19 5.49 7.80
N GLU A 90 13.27 4.70 7.75
CA GLU A 90 13.57 3.59 8.67
C GLU A 90 13.39 3.98 10.14
N LYS A 91 13.91 5.13 10.55
CA LYS A 91 13.79 5.62 11.94
C LYS A 91 12.32 5.78 12.36
N ASN A 92 11.49 6.35 11.50
CA ASN A 92 10.06 6.53 11.78
C ASN A 92 9.33 5.18 11.81
N TYR A 93 9.73 4.26 10.93
CA TYR A 93 9.20 2.91 10.91
C TYR A 93 9.52 2.12 12.18
N LEU A 94 10.77 2.14 12.63
CA LEU A 94 11.20 1.48 13.87
C LEU A 94 10.46 2.03 15.10
N ALA A 95 10.30 3.36 15.18
CA ALA A 95 9.54 4.00 16.25
C ALA A 95 8.05 3.58 16.23
N ALA A 96 7.46 3.50 15.04
CA ALA A 96 6.09 3.03 14.87
C ALA A 96 5.94 1.57 15.30
N LEU A 97 6.83 0.69 14.86
CA LEU A 97 6.80 -0.73 15.24
C LEU A 97 6.95 -0.92 16.75
N ASP A 98 7.84 -0.16 17.40
CA ASP A 98 7.99 -0.24 18.86
C ASP A 98 6.71 0.20 19.59
N TYR A 99 6.10 1.31 19.17
CA TYR A 99 4.82 1.78 19.70
C TYR A 99 3.71 0.73 19.57
N TYR A 100 3.55 0.13 18.39
CA TYR A 100 2.50 -0.85 18.15
C TYR A 100 2.76 -2.20 18.82
N GLU A 101 4.02 -2.60 18.97
CA GLU A 101 4.38 -3.79 19.74
C GLU A 101 4.10 -3.61 21.24
N ASN A 102 4.35 -2.40 21.79
CA ASN A 102 4.02 -2.05 23.16
C ASN A 102 2.49 -2.07 23.40
N LYS A 103 1.71 -1.67 22.39
CA LYS A 103 0.23 -1.83 22.39
C LYS A 103 -0.26 -3.25 22.12
N LYS A 104 0.65 -4.21 21.87
CA LYS A 104 0.31 -5.59 21.46
C LYS A 104 -0.58 -5.66 20.23
N ALA A 105 -0.41 -4.70 19.32
CA ALA A 105 -1.19 -4.61 18.10
C ALA A 105 -0.95 -5.80 17.15
N ASN A 106 -1.93 -6.03 16.28
CA ASN A 106 -1.75 -6.78 15.05
C ASN A 106 -1.10 -5.87 14.00
N TYR A 107 -0.19 -6.42 13.21
CA TYR A 107 0.45 -5.72 12.12
C TYR A 107 0.16 -6.43 10.80
N ILE A 108 -0.52 -5.71 9.91
CA ILE A 108 -0.75 -6.10 8.52
C ILE A 108 0.22 -5.34 7.62
N ASN A 109 1.13 -6.07 7.00
CA ASN A 109 2.02 -5.57 5.97
C ASN A 109 1.36 -5.79 4.60
N LEU A 110 0.96 -4.71 3.93
CA LEU A 110 0.22 -4.72 2.66
C LEU A 110 1.09 -4.98 1.41
N GLY A 111 2.35 -5.36 1.56
CA GLY A 111 3.25 -5.63 0.44
C GLY A 111 4.09 -4.43 0.03
N ASP A 112 4.87 -4.63 -1.02
CA ASP A 112 5.95 -3.73 -1.46
C ASP A 112 6.86 -3.29 -0.29
N SER A 113 7.14 -4.24 0.60
CA SER A 113 8.01 -3.98 1.73
C SER A 113 9.47 -4.08 1.37
N GLU A 114 9.81 -5.00 0.47
CA GLU A 114 11.18 -5.22 0.03
C GLU A 114 11.30 -4.87 -1.46
N GLU A 115 12.33 -4.10 -1.83
CA GLU A 115 12.49 -3.59 -3.19
C GLU A 115 13.31 -4.56 -4.07
N PHE A 116 12.77 -5.77 -4.31
CA PHE A 116 13.48 -6.82 -5.05
C PHE A 116 13.65 -6.50 -6.54
N TRP A 117 12.90 -5.54 -7.08
CA TRP A 117 13.11 -5.07 -8.45
C TRP A 117 14.43 -4.32 -8.61
N LYS A 118 14.98 -3.73 -7.54
CA LYS A 118 16.25 -3.01 -7.58
C LYS A 118 17.39 -3.75 -6.90
N PHE A 119 17.11 -4.53 -5.85
CA PHE A 119 18.14 -5.12 -5.00
C PHE A 119 17.91 -6.62 -4.79
N ASN A 120 19.01 -7.38 -4.70
CA ASN A 120 18.91 -8.81 -4.39
C ASN A 120 18.61 -9.04 -2.90
N ILE A 121 18.08 -10.22 -2.59
CA ILE A 121 17.66 -10.60 -1.24
C ILE A 121 18.77 -10.50 -0.18
N PHE A 122 19.99 -10.96 -0.48
CA PHE A 122 21.09 -10.92 0.48
C PHE A 122 21.43 -9.49 0.87
N SER A 123 21.41 -8.57 -0.10
CA SER A 123 21.63 -7.15 0.14
C SER A 123 20.53 -6.54 1.00
N ILE A 124 19.26 -6.90 0.79
CA ILE A 124 18.15 -6.38 1.61
C ILE A 124 18.25 -6.94 3.03
N MET A 125 18.44 -8.25 3.18
CA MET A 125 18.58 -8.90 4.48
C MET A 125 19.74 -8.31 5.29
N SER A 126 20.90 -8.07 4.66
CA SER A 126 22.09 -7.59 5.35
C SER A 126 22.01 -6.12 5.82
N HIS A 127 21.12 -5.31 5.25
CA HIS A 127 21.05 -3.88 5.53
C HIS A 127 19.84 -3.47 6.38
N ASN A 128 18.87 -4.36 6.60
CA ASN A 128 17.60 -4.06 7.24
C ASN A 128 17.35 -4.92 8.50
N HIS A 129 18.41 -5.45 9.12
CA HIS A 129 18.34 -6.31 10.30
C HIS A 129 17.47 -5.75 11.42
N GLU A 130 17.60 -4.47 11.76
CA GLU A 130 16.84 -3.84 12.84
C GLU A 130 15.33 -3.86 12.56
N THR A 131 14.93 -3.59 11.31
CA THR A 131 13.51 -3.64 10.93
C THR A 131 12.95 -5.05 10.98
N PHE A 132 13.71 -6.05 10.51
CA PHE A 132 13.27 -7.45 10.58
C PHE A 132 13.17 -7.93 12.03
N GLU A 133 14.09 -7.55 12.91
CA GLU A 133 14.01 -7.89 14.34
C GLU A 133 12.83 -7.19 15.04
N ALA A 134 12.48 -5.96 14.64
CA ALA A 134 11.28 -5.30 15.13
C ALA A 134 10.00 -6.01 14.65
N GLU A 135 9.91 -6.36 13.36
CA GLU A 135 8.80 -7.11 12.77
C GLU A 135 8.66 -8.52 13.39
N LYS A 136 9.77 -9.18 13.69
CA LYS A 136 9.85 -10.50 14.32
C LYS A 136 9.13 -10.57 15.67
N LYS A 137 9.07 -9.47 16.42
CA LYS A 137 8.30 -9.40 17.68
C LYS A 137 6.80 -9.70 17.44
N PHE A 138 6.23 -9.17 16.37
CA PHE A 138 4.85 -9.45 15.96
C PHE A 138 4.68 -10.90 15.49
N VAL A 139 5.64 -11.42 14.72
CA VAL A 139 5.63 -12.82 14.22
C VAL A 139 5.62 -13.82 15.37
N LYS A 140 6.44 -13.60 16.40
CA LYS A 140 6.50 -14.46 17.60
C LYS A 140 5.16 -14.52 18.33
N ARG A 141 4.37 -13.44 18.29
CA ARG A 141 3.03 -13.37 18.90
C ARG A 141 1.88 -13.85 18.00
N ASN A 142 2.16 -14.33 16.78
CA ASN A 142 1.14 -14.60 15.75
C ASN A 142 0.31 -13.36 15.37
N ALA A 143 0.91 -12.17 15.46
CA ALA A 143 0.25 -10.90 15.23
C ALA A 143 0.78 -10.19 13.96
N PHE A 144 1.43 -10.93 13.05
CA PHE A 144 1.98 -10.41 11.81
C PHE A 144 1.36 -11.10 10.60
N PHE A 145 0.80 -10.30 9.70
CA PHE A 145 0.12 -10.76 8.49
C PHE A 145 0.77 -10.07 7.29
N LYS A 146 1.30 -10.83 6.34
CA LYS A 146 2.02 -10.27 5.20
C LYS A 146 1.33 -10.59 3.88
N ILE A 147 1.10 -9.55 3.09
CA ILE A 147 0.68 -9.61 1.70
C ILE A 147 1.91 -9.31 0.83
N TYR A 148 1.98 -9.88 -0.37
CA TYR A 148 2.97 -9.46 -1.36
C TYR A 148 2.36 -8.38 -2.27
N GLY A 149 3.17 -7.40 -2.63
CA GLY A 149 2.97 -6.46 -3.70
C GLY A 149 3.75 -6.87 -4.96
N ASN A 150 3.83 -5.97 -5.94
CA ASN A 150 4.52 -6.25 -7.19
C ASN A 150 6.05 -6.19 -7.05
N HIS A 151 6.58 -5.33 -6.18
CA HIS A 151 8.03 -5.21 -5.93
C HIS A 151 8.57 -6.36 -5.08
N ASP A 152 7.73 -6.95 -4.21
CA ASP A 152 8.12 -8.06 -3.34
C ASP A 152 7.52 -9.42 -3.71
N ILE A 153 7.00 -9.56 -4.95
CA ILE A 153 6.44 -10.81 -5.51
C ILE A 153 7.42 -11.99 -5.50
N PHE A 154 8.73 -11.72 -5.37
CA PHE A 154 9.76 -12.71 -5.08
C PHE A 154 9.33 -13.67 -3.97
N TRP A 155 8.72 -13.15 -2.91
CA TRP A 155 8.23 -13.94 -1.78
C TRP A 155 7.20 -15.02 -2.16
N LYS A 156 6.46 -14.80 -3.25
CA LYS A 156 5.49 -15.76 -3.78
C LYS A 156 6.14 -16.81 -4.69
N ILE A 157 7.07 -16.37 -5.54
CA ILE A 157 7.53 -17.16 -6.69
C ILE A 157 8.85 -17.88 -6.44
N ASP A 158 9.67 -17.41 -5.49
CA ASP A 158 10.97 -18.01 -5.22
C ASP A 158 10.82 -19.31 -4.40
N PRO A 159 11.42 -20.43 -4.84
CA PRO A 159 11.31 -21.70 -4.13
C PRO A 159 11.97 -21.68 -2.75
N PHE A 160 12.91 -20.77 -2.49
CA PHE A 160 13.61 -20.61 -1.22
C PHE A 160 13.01 -19.49 -0.35
N ALA A 161 11.94 -18.81 -0.79
CA ALA A 161 11.28 -17.76 -0.02
C ALA A 161 11.01 -18.18 1.44
N LYS A 162 10.45 -19.38 1.65
CA LYS A 162 10.17 -19.91 3.00
C LYS A 162 11.42 -20.06 3.87
N MET A 163 12.55 -20.45 3.29
CA MET A 163 13.82 -20.57 4.00
C MET A 163 14.33 -19.21 4.45
N TYR A 164 14.31 -18.21 3.56
CA TYR A 164 14.72 -16.85 3.90
C TYR A 164 13.82 -16.22 4.95
N LEU A 165 12.49 -16.40 4.84
CA LEU A 165 11.54 -15.90 5.85
C LEU A 165 11.77 -16.56 7.20
N TRP A 166 12.07 -17.86 7.22
CA TRP A 166 12.43 -18.56 8.44
C TRP A 166 13.72 -17.99 9.04
N GLN A 167 14.73 -17.70 8.22
CA GLN A 167 15.97 -17.05 8.67
C GLN A 167 15.74 -15.64 9.24
N LEU A 168 14.80 -14.88 8.68
CA LEU A 168 14.47 -13.54 9.16
C LEU A 168 13.69 -13.57 10.49
N TYR A 169 12.69 -14.44 10.59
CA TYR A 169 11.71 -14.35 11.67
C TYR A 169 11.76 -15.50 12.69
N ASP A 170 12.69 -16.45 12.54
CA ASP A 170 12.75 -17.74 13.25
C ASP A 170 11.45 -18.55 13.12
N LYS A 171 10.65 -18.26 12.08
CA LYS A 171 9.32 -18.84 11.87
C LYS A 171 8.93 -18.75 10.41
N ALA A 172 8.33 -19.83 9.90
CA ALA A 172 7.69 -19.79 8.60
C ALA A 172 6.43 -18.91 8.70
N ILE A 173 6.41 -17.82 7.94
CA ILE A 173 5.21 -16.99 7.76
C ILE A 173 4.59 -17.25 6.40
N ASN A 174 3.27 -17.20 6.34
CA ASN A 174 2.57 -17.25 5.07
C ASN A 174 2.50 -15.85 4.46
N ILE A 175 2.60 -15.80 3.14
CA ILE A 175 2.49 -14.56 2.37
C ILE A 175 1.39 -14.75 1.34
N TYR A 176 0.45 -13.82 1.33
CA TYR A 176 -0.80 -13.92 0.59
C TYR A 176 -0.89 -12.86 -0.51
N GLY A 177 -1.73 -13.07 -1.51
CA GLY A 177 -2.13 -12.03 -2.45
C GLY A 177 -3.18 -11.07 -1.87
N GLY A 178 -3.91 -11.52 -0.85
CA GLY A 178 -4.81 -10.70 -0.06
C GLY A 178 -5.27 -11.44 1.19
N ILE A 179 -5.76 -10.70 2.18
CA ILE A 179 -6.38 -11.26 3.37
C ILE A 179 -7.73 -10.59 3.59
N VAL A 180 -8.70 -11.34 4.11
CA VAL A 180 -9.98 -10.79 4.56
C VAL A 180 -10.04 -10.90 6.06
N ILE A 181 -10.39 -9.80 6.73
CA ILE A 181 -10.67 -9.79 8.17
C ILE A 181 -12.16 -9.64 8.37
N ARG A 182 -12.80 -10.66 8.93
CA ARG A 182 -14.24 -10.66 9.16
C ARG A 182 -14.57 -10.12 10.54
N VAL A 183 -15.22 -8.96 10.57
CA VAL A 183 -15.72 -8.32 11.79
C VAL A 183 -17.17 -8.76 12.01
N LYS A 184 -17.37 -9.75 12.90
CA LYS A 184 -18.69 -10.26 13.27
C LYS A 184 -19.41 -9.34 14.27
N TYR A 185 -20.73 -9.24 14.12
CA TYR A 185 -21.64 -8.58 15.05
C TYR A 185 -22.49 -9.61 15.79
N GLU A 186 -23.03 -9.21 16.95
CA GLU A 186 -23.81 -10.09 17.83
C GLU A 186 -25.08 -10.63 17.15
N ASP A 187 -25.62 -9.87 16.19
CA ASP A 187 -26.79 -10.24 15.39
C ASP A 187 -26.47 -11.20 14.22
N GLY A 188 -25.24 -11.72 14.15
CA GLY A 188 -24.78 -12.64 13.11
C GLY A 188 -24.36 -11.96 11.80
N ARG A 189 -24.56 -10.64 11.65
CA ARG A 189 -24.06 -9.89 10.50
C ARG A 189 -22.55 -9.70 10.59
N HIS A 190 -21.90 -9.39 9.48
CA HIS A 190 -20.47 -9.11 9.45
C HIS A 190 -20.10 -8.04 8.43
N ILE A 191 -18.99 -7.37 8.68
CA ILE A 191 -18.29 -6.55 7.69
C ILE A 191 -16.95 -7.22 7.42
N ASP A 192 -16.58 -7.32 6.15
CA ASP A 192 -15.30 -7.83 5.71
C ASP A 192 -14.36 -6.66 5.39
N VAL A 193 -13.22 -6.63 6.06
CA VAL A 193 -12.10 -5.73 5.74
C VAL A 193 -11.17 -6.51 4.82
N PHE A 194 -11.26 -6.22 3.52
CA PHE A 194 -10.45 -6.86 2.50
C PHE A 194 -9.17 -6.06 2.26
N CYS A 195 -8.04 -6.66 2.60
CA CYS A 195 -6.72 -6.07 2.47
C CYS A 195 -5.99 -6.71 1.28
N THR A 196 -5.51 -5.88 0.36
CA THR A 196 -4.66 -6.32 -0.75
C THR A 196 -3.68 -5.20 -1.11
N HIS A 197 -2.57 -5.51 -1.77
CA HIS A 197 -1.58 -4.46 -2.07
C HIS A 197 -2.16 -3.38 -3.01
N GLY A 198 -2.90 -3.79 -4.04
CA GLY A 198 -3.48 -2.91 -5.06
C GLY A 198 -3.01 -3.24 -6.49
N HIS A 199 -1.96 -4.04 -6.69
CA HIS A 199 -1.51 -4.41 -8.04
C HIS A 199 -2.47 -5.37 -8.79
N GLN A 200 -3.60 -5.77 -8.19
CA GLN A 200 -4.56 -6.70 -8.77
C GLN A 200 -5.12 -6.12 -10.07
N GLY A 201 -4.99 -6.88 -11.16
CA GLY A 201 -5.32 -6.39 -12.50
C GLY A 201 -4.21 -5.62 -13.22
N ASP A 202 -3.00 -5.52 -12.66
CA ASP A 202 -1.82 -5.13 -13.45
C ASP A 202 -1.29 -6.34 -14.22
N LYS A 203 -1.35 -6.30 -15.57
CA LYS A 203 -0.89 -7.39 -16.45
C LYS A 203 0.59 -7.77 -16.23
N LYS A 204 1.43 -6.88 -15.68
CA LYS A 204 2.84 -7.19 -15.37
C LYS A 204 2.98 -8.07 -14.13
N SER A 205 2.08 -7.90 -13.17
CA SER A 205 2.16 -8.47 -11.83
C SER A 205 1.17 -9.62 -11.63
N ASP A 206 0.06 -9.61 -12.39
CA ASP A 206 -1.00 -10.64 -12.44
C ASP A 206 -1.01 -11.45 -13.75
N GLY A 207 0.06 -11.34 -14.54
CA GLY A 207 0.25 -12.14 -15.76
C GLY A 207 0.47 -13.63 -15.48
N ASN A 208 0.78 -14.40 -16.53
CA ASN A 208 1.14 -15.81 -16.35
C ASN A 208 2.46 -15.96 -15.54
N LYS A 209 2.69 -17.14 -14.96
CA LYS A 209 3.86 -17.41 -14.10
C LYS A 209 5.21 -17.07 -14.75
N PHE A 210 5.33 -17.28 -16.07
CA PHE A 210 6.56 -16.94 -16.81
C PHE A 210 6.73 -15.43 -16.95
N SER A 211 5.67 -14.69 -17.29
CA SER A 211 5.68 -13.24 -17.36
C SER A 211 6.05 -12.61 -16.02
N VAL A 212 5.44 -13.06 -14.93
CA VAL A 212 5.75 -12.59 -13.57
C VAL A 212 7.21 -12.88 -13.22
N TRP A 213 7.69 -14.09 -13.48
CA TRP A 213 9.09 -14.45 -13.27
C TRP A 213 10.06 -13.59 -14.09
N PHE A 214 9.78 -13.39 -15.38
CA PHE A 214 10.62 -12.57 -16.26
C PHE A 214 10.66 -11.12 -15.78
N VAL A 215 9.52 -10.57 -15.35
CA VAL A 215 9.43 -9.21 -14.81
C VAL A 215 10.28 -9.09 -13.55
N ALA A 216 10.09 -9.99 -12.58
CA ALA A 216 10.74 -9.93 -11.28
C ALA A 216 12.26 -10.17 -11.33
N TYR A 217 12.73 -11.15 -12.11
CA TYR A 217 14.15 -11.56 -12.11
C TYR A 217 15.00 -10.94 -13.22
N ILE A 218 14.40 -10.45 -14.31
CA ILE A 218 15.15 -9.98 -15.48
C ILE A 218 14.81 -8.52 -15.78
N TRP A 219 13.55 -8.23 -16.07
CA TRP A 219 13.16 -6.92 -16.60
C TRP A 219 13.33 -5.80 -15.58
N ALA A 220 12.79 -5.95 -14.37
CA ALA A 220 12.84 -4.90 -13.36
C ALA A 220 14.28 -4.63 -12.85
N PRO A 221 15.11 -5.66 -12.56
CA PRO A 221 16.53 -5.47 -12.27
C PRO A 221 17.29 -4.78 -13.40
N LEU A 222 17.00 -5.11 -14.67
CA LEU A 222 17.60 -4.46 -15.83
C LEU A 222 17.19 -2.98 -15.93
N GLN A 223 15.91 -2.67 -15.72
CA GLN A 223 15.42 -1.28 -15.73
C GLN A 223 16.09 -0.44 -14.63
N SER A 224 16.20 -1.00 -13.42
CA SER A 224 16.91 -0.38 -12.29
C SER A 224 18.39 -0.17 -12.61
N PHE A 225 19.06 -1.19 -13.15
CA PHE A 225 20.46 -1.09 -13.57
C PHE A 225 20.66 0.03 -14.60
N LEU A 226 19.74 0.21 -15.54
CA LEU A 226 19.82 1.24 -16.58
C LEU A 226 19.35 2.63 -16.13
N GLU A 227 18.98 2.81 -14.86
CA GLU A 227 18.48 4.08 -14.28
C GLU A 227 17.31 4.64 -15.10
N ILE A 228 16.43 3.74 -15.55
CA ILE A 228 15.25 4.08 -16.31
C ILE A 228 14.10 4.27 -15.32
N ASN A 229 13.74 5.53 -15.08
CA ASN A 229 12.52 5.86 -14.38
C ASN A 229 11.41 6.14 -15.41
N ILE A 230 10.50 5.18 -15.62
CA ILE A 230 9.35 5.36 -16.55
C ILE A 230 8.20 6.12 -15.88
N ASN A 231 8.27 6.33 -14.56
CA ASN A 231 7.27 7.05 -13.78
C ASN A 231 7.47 8.57 -13.95
N THR A 232 6.92 9.15 -15.01
CA THR A 232 6.91 10.61 -15.19
C THR A 232 5.78 11.24 -14.36
N PRO A 233 6.05 12.29 -13.54
CA PRO A 233 5.15 12.73 -12.45
C PRO A 233 3.69 13.01 -12.85
N ALA A 234 3.46 13.64 -14.01
CA ALA A 234 2.12 14.02 -14.45
C ALA A 234 1.31 12.84 -15.03
N LYS A 235 1.96 11.90 -15.74
CA LYS A 235 1.32 10.65 -16.19
C LYS A 235 1.06 9.72 -15.01
N THR A 236 2.00 9.66 -14.06
CA THR A 236 1.86 8.82 -12.86
C THR A 236 0.77 9.33 -11.94
N GLN A 237 0.57 10.64 -11.82
CA GLN A 237 -0.47 11.18 -10.94
C GLN A 237 -1.87 10.82 -11.47
N GLY A 238 -2.12 11.01 -12.76
CA GLY A 238 -3.40 10.63 -13.38
C GLY A 238 -3.65 9.12 -13.34
N GLU A 239 -2.63 8.30 -13.57
CA GLU A 239 -2.73 6.84 -13.47
C GLU A 239 -2.99 6.36 -12.02
N LYS A 240 -2.32 6.96 -11.03
CA LYS A 240 -2.59 6.71 -9.60
C LYS A 240 -4.01 7.09 -9.20
N THR A 241 -4.48 8.26 -9.63
CA THR A 241 -5.87 8.69 -9.41
C THR A 241 -6.87 7.74 -10.07
N LEU A 242 -6.64 7.35 -11.33
CA LEU A 242 -7.48 6.38 -12.03
C LEU A 242 -7.51 5.03 -11.29
N HIS A 243 -6.34 4.55 -10.84
CA HIS A 243 -6.23 3.31 -10.09
C HIS A 243 -7.06 3.34 -8.80
N ASN A 244 -6.87 4.38 -7.98
CA ASN A 244 -7.63 4.59 -6.75
C ASN A 244 -9.15 4.68 -7.02
N LYS A 245 -9.55 5.31 -8.14
CA LYS A 245 -10.94 5.35 -8.59
C LYS A 245 -11.48 3.96 -8.92
N LEU A 246 -10.72 3.12 -9.62
CA LEU A 246 -11.15 1.76 -9.93
C LEU A 246 -11.33 0.90 -8.66
N MET A 247 -10.42 1.04 -7.69
CA MET A 247 -10.53 0.37 -6.39
C MET A 247 -11.79 0.81 -5.63
N TYR A 248 -12.03 2.13 -5.60
CA TYR A 248 -13.26 2.68 -5.04
C TYR A 248 -14.50 2.16 -5.77
N ASP A 249 -14.52 2.25 -7.10
CA ASP A 249 -15.66 1.85 -7.94
C ASP A 249 -16.02 0.37 -7.74
N TRP A 250 -15.02 -0.51 -7.62
CA TRP A 250 -15.26 -1.93 -7.33
C TRP A 250 -15.79 -2.14 -5.91
N SER A 251 -15.20 -1.46 -4.92
CA SER A 251 -15.55 -1.65 -3.50
C SER A 251 -16.99 -1.22 -3.18
N GLN A 252 -17.49 -0.14 -3.79
CA GLN A 252 -18.83 0.38 -3.53
C GLN A 252 -19.94 -0.52 -4.10
N GLU A 253 -19.61 -1.39 -5.06
CA GLU A 253 -20.52 -2.40 -5.63
C GLU A 253 -20.66 -3.63 -4.71
N GLN A 254 -19.76 -3.80 -3.73
CA GLN A 254 -19.77 -4.92 -2.81
C GLN A 254 -20.69 -4.69 -1.60
N LYS A 255 -21.22 -5.78 -1.05
CA LYS A 255 -22.02 -5.75 0.18
C LYS A 255 -21.13 -5.97 1.39
N ASN A 256 -21.26 -5.11 2.40
CA ASN A 256 -20.58 -5.21 3.70
C ASN A 256 -19.06 -5.33 3.61
N LEU A 257 -18.43 -4.67 2.64
CA LEU A 257 -17.00 -4.77 2.37
C LEU A 257 -16.32 -3.40 2.42
N VAL A 258 -15.16 -3.38 3.08
CA VAL A 258 -14.20 -2.28 3.04
C VAL A 258 -12.90 -2.79 2.44
N LEU A 259 -12.42 -2.14 1.37
CA LEU A 259 -11.17 -2.43 0.70
C LEU A 259 -10.05 -1.52 1.23
N ILE A 260 -8.89 -2.09 1.58
CA ILE A 260 -7.68 -1.34 1.98
C ILE A 260 -6.50 -1.72 1.07
N THR A 261 -5.85 -0.73 0.44
CA THR A 261 -4.68 -0.90 -0.45
C THR A 261 -3.51 0.02 -0.10
N GLY A 262 -2.37 -0.07 -0.81
CA GLY A 262 -1.21 0.86 -0.66
C GLY A 262 -0.56 1.34 -1.96
N HIS A 263 -0.60 0.52 -3.01
CA HIS A 263 0.11 0.62 -4.31
C HIS A 263 0.32 2.01 -4.94
N THR A 264 -0.59 2.97 -4.78
CA THR A 264 -0.47 4.30 -5.40
C THR A 264 0.44 5.26 -4.63
N HIS A 265 0.89 4.91 -3.42
CA HIS A 265 1.63 5.76 -2.48
C HIS A 265 0.86 7.05 -2.13
N GLN A 266 -0.47 7.06 -2.34
CA GLN A 266 -1.35 8.18 -2.05
C GLN A 266 -2.31 7.75 -0.95
N PRO A 267 -2.12 8.23 0.28
CA PRO A 267 -3.05 7.88 1.34
C PRO A 267 -4.43 8.44 0.99
N ILE A 268 -5.44 7.59 1.08
CA ILE A 268 -6.84 7.93 0.85
C ILE A 268 -7.59 7.46 2.07
N PHE A 269 -8.16 8.41 2.80
CA PHE A 269 -8.89 8.13 4.01
C PHE A 269 -10.15 8.97 4.04
N HIS A 270 -11.13 8.67 3.19
CA HIS A 270 -12.26 9.58 3.10
C HIS A 270 -13.61 8.91 3.22
N SER A 271 -14.50 9.59 3.96
CA SER A 271 -15.94 9.40 4.02
C SER A 271 -16.66 10.53 3.29
N TYR A 272 -17.96 10.38 3.03
CA TYR A 272 -18.76 11.46 2.42
C TYR A 272 -18.81 12.71 3.30
N SER A 273 -18.80 12.54 4.63
CA SER A 273 -18.71 13.67 5.57
C SER A 273 -17.40 14.42 5.41
N HIS A 274 -16.29 13.73 5.12
CA HIS A 274 -14.99 14.37 4.95
C HIS A 274 -14.95 15.32 3.75
N ILE A 275 -15.49 14.93 2.59
CA ILE A 275 -15.50 15.82 1.42
C ILE A 275 -16.40 17.05 1.63
N GLN A 276 -17.48 16.91 2.39
CA GLN A 276 -18.31 18.05 2.78
C GLN A 276 -17.55 18.99 3.72
N ILE A 277 -16.89 18.45 4.75
CA ILE A 277 -16.05 19.23 5.68
C ILE A 277 -14.92 19.95 4.92
N LEU A 278 -14.26 19.30 3.97
CA LEU A 278 -13.22 19.93 3.14
C LEU A 278 -13.78 21.10 2.33
N ARG A 279 -14.98 20.94 1.75
CA ARG A 279 -15.65 21.99 0.98
C ARG A 279 -16.11 23.15 1.86
N GLU A 280 -16.60 22.87 3.06
CA GLU A 280 -16.98 23.89 4.05
C GLU A 280 -15.75 24.68 4.51
N ARG A 281 -14.65 23.99 4.85
CA ARG A 281 -13.37 24.62 5.20
C ARG A 281 -12.81 25.43 4.05
N LEU A 282 -12.96 24.97 2.81
CA LEU A 282 -12.53 25.72 1.62
C LEU A 282 -13.34 27.02 1.51
N ALA A 283 -14.67 26.94 1.65
CA ALA A 283 -15.54 28.11 1.61
C ALA A 283 -15.17 29.13 2.71
N GLU A 284 -14.83 28.65 3.91
CA GLU A 284 -14.35 29.49 5.01
C GLU A 284 -12.97 30.11 4.73
N ALA A 285 -12.01 29.33 4.22
CA ALA A 285 -10.69 29.82 3.86
C ALA A 285 -10.73 30.88 2.75
N VAL A 286 -11.60 30.70 1.75
CA VAL A 286 -11.88 31.68 0.69
C VAL A 286 -12.46 32.95 1.30
N LYS A 287 -13.44 32.83 2.21
CA LYS A 287 -14.05 33.98 2.89
C LYS A 287 -13.04 34.77 3.74
N ASN A 288 -12.09 34.08 4.36
CA ASN A 288 -11.07 34.67 5.21
C ASN A 288 -9.83 35.17 4.43
N GLY A 289 -9.79 35.01 3.10
CA GLY A 289 -8.67 35.45 2.26
C GLY A 289 -7.35 34.70 2.49
N ASN A 290 -7.40 33.49 3.08
CA ASN A 290 -6.19 32.71 3.37
C ASN A 290 -5.77 31.88 2.15
N SER A 291 -5.02 32.51 1.23
CA SER A 291 -4.63 31.90 -0.04
C SER A 291 -3.85 30.59 0.08
N ALA A 292 -3.01 30.44 1.11
CA ALA A 292 -2.24 29.22 1.33
C ALA A 292 -3.14 28.04 1.75
N GLN A 293 -4.12 28.30 2.62
CA GLN A 293 -5.08 27.29 3.07
C GLN A 293 -6.06 26.91 1.95
N VAL A 294 -6.43 27.86 1.09
CA VAL A 294 -7.25 27.60 -0.11
C VAL A 294 -6.54 26.62 -1.03
N GLU A 295 -5.27 26.89 -1.40
CA GLU A 295 -4.50 26.02 -2.29
C GLU A 295 -4.34 24.60 -1.72
N GLU A 296 -4.08 24.48 -0.42
CA GLU A 296 -3.99 23.18 0.27
C GLU A 296 -5.32 22.40 0.23
N LEU A 297 -6.43 23.06 0.51
CA LEU A 297 -7.76 22.44 0.54
C LEU A 297 -8.24 22.06 -0.86
N GLU A 298 -7.97 22.88 -1.87
CA GLU A 298 -8.29 22.56 -3.27
C GLU A 298 -7.53 21.32 -3.75
N GLU A 299 -6.24 21.22 -3.43
CA GLU A 299 -5.44 20.04 -3.76
C GLU A 299 -5.91 18.78 -3.02
N LYS A 300 -6.32 18.90 -1.74
CA LYS A 300 -6.95 17.79 -0.99
C LYS A 300 -8.26 17.34 -1.63
N ILE A 301 -9.14 18.27 -1.99
CA ILE A 301 -10.41 17.98 -2.67
C ILE A 301 -10.16 17.31 -4.01
N LYS A 302 -9.24 17.82 -4.83
CA LYS A 302 -8.92 17.27 -6.15
C LYS A 302 -8.39 15.84 -6.12
N ARG A 303 -7.66 15.47 -5.06
CA ARG A 303 -7.17 14.10 -4.84
C ARG A 303 -8.26 13.15 -4.35
N HIS A 304 -9.39 13.66 -3.87
CA HIS A 304 -10.47 12.85 -3.32
C HIS A 304 -11.15 12.01 -4.43
N PRO A 305 -11.29 10.68 -4.27
CA PRO A 305 -11.83 9.79 -5.31
C PRO A 305 -13.21 10.20 -5.84
N SER A 306 -14.06 10.76 -4.98
CA SER A 306 -15.41 11.24 -5.36
C SER A 306 -15.43 12.42 -6.33
N GLN A 307 -14.31 13.16 -6.49
CA GLN A 307 -14.25 14.32 -7.40
C GLN A 307 -13.92 13.92 -8.85
N CYS A 308 -13.74 12.63 -9.15
CA CYS A 308 -13.37 12.15 -10.48
C CYS A 308 -14.51 12.23 -11.54
N ASN A 309 -15.63 12.88 -11.23
CA ASN A 309 -16.68 13.15 -12.21
C ASN A 309 -16.35 14.42 -12.99
N GLY A 310 -15.79 14.24 -14.18
CA GLY A 310 -15.67 15.30 -15.20
C GLY A 310 -17.01 15.76 -15.78
N ASN A 311 -18.15 15.23 -15.31
CA ASN A 311 -19.49 15.70 -15.63
C ASN A 311 -20.36 15.54 -14.38
N GLY A 312 -21.00 16.63 -13.95
CA GLY A 312 -21.79 16.73 -12.72
C GLY A 312 -23.08 15.89 -12.69
N ALA A 313 -22.95 14.57 -12.78
CA ALA A 313 -24.07 13.64 -12.62
C ALA A 313 -23.65 12.40 -11.83
N SER A 314 -24.02 12.35 -10.54
CA SER A 314 -24.64 11.17 -9.92
C SER A 314 -24.99 11.48 -8.46
N ASN A 315 -26.29 11.41 -8.15
CA ASN A 315 -26.89 11.53 -6.83
C ASN A 315 -26.63 10.32 -5.90
N SER A 316 -25.58 9.52 -6.12
CA SER A 316 -25.27 8.39 -5.24
C SER A 316 -24.37 8.84 -4.07
N LYS A 317 -24.89 8.75 -2.85
CA LYS A 317 -24.18 8.95 -1.58
C LYS A 317 -22.85 8.18 -1.59
N TYR A 318 -21.72 8.89 -1.56
CA TYR A 318 -20.39 8.27 -1.50
C TYR A 318 -20.28 7.36 -0.28
N LYS A 319 -19.73 6.17 -0.44
CA LYS A 319 -19.55 5.20 0.65
C LYS A 319 -18.05 5.05 0.96
N PRO A 320 -17.55 5.28 2.20
CA PRO A 320 -16.19 4.93 2.65
C PRO A 320 -15.91 3.41 2.61
N THR A 321 -15.98 2.81 1.42
CA THR A 321 -15.70 1.40 1.15
C THR A 321 -14.26 1.19 0.69
N TYR A 322 -13.47 2.25 0.52
CA TYR A 322 -12.09 2.18 0.04
C TYR A 322 -11.16 3.11 0.82
N PHE A 323 -10.04 2.53 1.27
CA PHE A 323 -8.95 3.23 1.94
C PHE A 323 -7.62 2.87 1.29
N ASN A 324 -6.68 3.82 1.32
CA ASN A 324 -5.30 3.59 0.91
C ASN A 324 -4.37 3.97 2.06
N ALA A 325 -3.52 3.04 2.49
CA ALA A 325 -2.59 3.19 3.60
C ALA A 325 -1.43 4.17 3.30
N GLY A 326 -1.23 4.54 2.03
CA GLY A 326 -0.18 5.45 1.59
C GLY A 326 1.19 4.77 1.45
N CYS A 327 2.27 5.48 1.80
CA CYS A 327 3.64 4.97 1.68
C CYS A 327 4.39 5.01 3.01
N CYS A 328 5.39 4.15 3.15
CA CYS A 328 6.41 4.25 4.19
C CYS A 328 7.73 4.84 3.68
N CYS A 329 7.64 5.72 2.68
CA CYS A 329 8.77 6.17 1.87
C CYS A 329 8.64 7.63 1.38
N PHE A 330 7.81 8.46 2.03
CA PHE A 330 7.54 9.81 1.50
C PHE A 330 8.82 10.65 1.39
N SER A 331 8.82 11.64 0.48
CA SER A 331 9.98 12.52 0.26
C SER A 331 10.36 13.38 1.46
N ASP A 332 9.44 13.56 2.42
CA ASP A 332 9.68 14.21 3.70
C ASP A 332 10.15 13.23 4.80
N ASN A 333 10.46 11.98 4.40
CA ASN A 333 10.87 10.86 5.25
C ASN A 333 9.78 10.38 6.22
N SER A 334 8.55 10.90 6.10
CA SER A 334 7.43 10.41 6.90
C SER A 334 6.91 9.08 6.37
N ILE A 335 6.13 8.39 7.21
CA ILE A 335 5.39 7.20 6.82
C ILE A 335 3.92 7.37 7.20
N SER A 336 3.02 6.74 6.45
CA SER A 336 1.60 6.67 6.79
C SER A 336 1.11 5.25 6.94
N GLY A 337 0.03 5.06 7.69
CA GLY A 337 -0.65 3.77 7.81
C GLY A 337 -2.10 3.93 8.24
N ILE A 338 -2.86 2.84 8.15
CA ILE A 338 -4.21 2.77 8.70
C ILE A 338 -4.16 2.09 10.07
N GLU A 339 -4.47 2.84 11.11
CA GLU A 339 -4.63 2.31 12.47
C GLU A 339 -6.11 2.06 12.75
N ILE A 340 -6.45 0.86 13.20
CA ILE A 340 -7.79 0.51 13.69
C ILE A 340 -7.66 0.23 15.19
N SER A 341 -8.22 1.12 16.01
CA SER A 341 -8.07 1.08 17.46
C SER A 341 -9.19 1.89 18.13
N ASP A 342 -9.55 1.50 19.36
CA ASP A 342 -10.43 2.29 20.24
C ASP A 342 -11.79 2.66 19.60
N GLY A 343 -12.30 1.83 18.68
CA GLY A 343 -13.55 2.09 17.96
C GLY A 343 -13.43 3.01 16.74
N PHE A 344 -12.23 3.34 16.30
CA PHE A 344 -11.97 4.20 15.13
C PHE A 344 -11.04 3.50 14.12
N ALA A 345 -11.23 3.82 12.85
CA ALA A 345 -10.16 3.74 11.86
C ALA A 345 -9.49 5.11 11.76
N ARG A 346 -8.18 5.17 11.59
CA ARG A 346 -7.39 6.40 11.52
C ARG A 346 -6.32 6.32 10.44
N LEU A 347 -6.18 7.39 9.66
CA LEU A 347 -4.96 7.61 8.90
C LEU A 347 -3.93 8.25 9.84
N VAL A 348 -2.86 7.53 10.11
CA VAL A 348 -1.77 8.00 10.98
C VAL A 348 -0.54 8.33 10.16
N ARG A 349 0.22 9.31 10.63
CA ARG A 349 1.53 9.68 10.09
C ARG A 349 2.58 9.59 11.19
N TRP A 350 3.74 9.06 10.84
CA TRP A 350 4.95 9.16 11.67
C TRP A 350 5.98 10.00 10.96
N TYR A 351 6.50 11.02 11.63
CA TYR A 351 7.44 11.97 11.05
C TYR A 351 8.50 12.38 12.09
N ASP A 352 9.65 12.85 11.59
CA ASP A 352 10.70 13.37 12.46
C ASP A 352 10.40 14.82 12.85
N SER A 353 10.33 15.07 14.15
CA SER A 353 10.18 16.39 14.77
C SER A 353 11.38 16.63 15.68
N VAL A 354 12.36 17.38 15.18
CA VAL A 354 13.57 17.78 15.94
C VAL A 354 14.37 16.55 16.43
N GLY A 355 14.53 15.54 15.59
CA GLY A 355 15.29 14.34 15.90
C GLY A 355 14.51 13.29 16.70
N GLU A 356 13.21 13.47 16.92
CA GLU A 356 12.34 12.47 17.53
C GLU A 356 11.20 12.08 16.58
N SER A 357 10.91 10.79 16.47
CA SER A 357 9.77 10.33 15.68
C SER A 357 8.47 10.57 16.45
N LYS A 358 7.50 11.25 15.83
CA LYS A 358 6.18 11.55 16.43
C LYS A 358 5.06 10.97 15.60
N ARG A 359 4.04 10.45 16.29
CA ARG A 359 2.77 9.99 15.72
C ARG A 359 1.76 11.14 15.67
N GLU A 360 1.15 11.34 14.51
CA GLU A 360 0.07 12.29 14.26
C GLU A 360 -1.13 11.56 13.65
N VAL A 361 -2.34 11.88 14.10
CA VAL A 361 -3.57 11.42 13.45
C VAL A 361 -3.94 12.48 12.42
N LEU A 362 -3.92 12.10 11.14
CA LEU A 362 -4.29 13.00 10.05
C LEU A 362 -5.81 13.04 9.88
N GLU A 363 -6.44 11.88 9.93
CA GLU A 363 -7.88 11.71 9.73
C GLU A 363 -8.39 10.54 10.58
N GLU A 364 -9.65 10.58 10.99
CA GLU A 364 -10.29 9.49 11.73
C GLU A 364 -11.75 9.28 11.34
N LEU A 365 -12.22 8.04 11.47
CA LEU A 365 -13.58 7.61 11.16
C LEU A 365 -14.06 6.65 12.26
N PRO A 366 -15.17 6.96 12.95
CA PRO A 366 -15.77 6.03 13.91
C PRO A 366 -16.24 4.74 13.21
N LEU A 367 -15.85 3.57 13.72
CA LEU A 367 -16.28 2.27 13.15
C LEU A 367 -17.80 2.08 13.21
N GLN A 368 -18.49 2.77 14.12
CA GLN A 368 -19.93 2.74 14.24
C GLN A 368 -20.62 3.38 13.02
N GLU A 369 -20.01 4.39 12.38
CA GLU A 369 -20.53 4.97 11.14
C GLU A 369 -20.51 3.95 9.99
N LEU A 370 -19.47 3.10 9.93
CA LEU A 370 -19.40 2.01 8.96
C LEU A 370 -20.55 1.01 9.20
N ARG A 371 -20.83 0.65 10.46
CA ARG A 371 -21.95 -0.25 10.80
C ARG A 371 -23.28 0.28 10.28
N HIS A 372 -23.63 1.53 10.62
CA HIS A 372 -24.88 2.15 10.18
C HIS A 372 -24.99 2.19 8.65
N MET A 373 -23.86 2.44 7.98
CA MET A 373 -23.82 2.51 6.52
C MET A 373 -24.06 1.18 5.81
N PHE A 374 -23.59 0.06 6.37
CA PHE A 374 -23.75 -1.25 5.73
C PHE A 374 -25.06 -1.94 6.08
N PHE A 375 -25.65 -1.59 7.20
CA PHE A 375 -26.75 -2.35 7.79
C PHE A 375 -28.05 -1.58 7.97
N ASP A 376 -27.99 -0.25 8.03
CA ASP A 376 -29.13 0.61 8.33
C ASP A 376 -29.43 1.60 7.18
N SER A 377 -28.87 1.36 5.99
CA SER A 377 -28.98 2.20 4.79
C SER A 377 -30.01 1.72 3.77
#